data_AF-A0A9X2MED3-F1
#
_entry.id   AF-A0A9X2MED3-F1
#
_cell.length_a   1.000
_cell.length_b   1.000
_cell.length_c   1.000
_cell.angle_alpha   90.00
_cell.angle_beta   90.00
_cell.angle_gamma   90.00
#
_symmetry.space_group_name_H-M   'P 1'
#
loop_
_entity.id
_entity.type
_entity.pdbx_description
1 polymer ?
#
loop_
_entity_poly.entity_id
_entity_poly.type
_entity_poly.pdbx_seq_one_letter_code
_entity_poly.pdbx_strand_id
1 'polypeptide(L)' 'MKQGKKLNRKMKAFLEDKGLNPSNYLVERKTSKEVGFINKETKQVIYFECDWGKV' A
#
# COMPACT_ATOMS: atom_id res chain seq x y z
N MET A 1 16.66 2.69 -4.89
CA MET A 1 15.28 2.81 -5.41
C MET A 1 14.60 3.94 -4.63
N LYS A 2 14.36 5.08 -5.27
CA LYS A 2 14.04 6.35 -4.60
C LYS A 2 12.56 6.43 -4.24
N GLN A 3 12.22 6.12 -2.98
CA GLN A 3 10.97 6.41 -2.27
C GLN A 3 9.65 5.92 -2.92
N GLY A 4 8.90 5.09 -2.19
CA GLY A 4 7.56 4.66 -2.59
C GLY A 4 6.61 5.83 -2.92
N LYS A 5 5.60 5.57 -3.74
CA LYS A 5 4.60 6.56 -4.15
C LYS A 5 3.61 6.86 -3.00
N LYS A 6 3.01 8.05 -3.02
CA LYS A 6 1.94 8.39 -2.07
C LYS A 6 0.72 7.48 -2.29
N LEU A 7 0.05 7.13 -1.19
CA LEU A 7 -1.20 6.37 -1.19
C LEU A 7 -2.34 7.21 -1.81
N ASN A 8 -3.17 6.58 -2.63
CA ASN A 8 -4.44 7.17 -3.06
C ASN A 8 -5.54 6.94 -2.00
N ARG A 9 -6.74 7.54 -2.18
CA ARG A 9 -7.84 7.43 -1.21
C ARG A 9 -8.28 5.98 -0.95
N LYS A 10 -8.37 5.15 -1.99
CA LYS A 10 -8.74 3.72 -1.87
C LYS A 10 -7.71 2.94 -1.04
N MET A 11 -6.42 3.18 -1.26
CA MET A 11 -5.32 2.57 -0.52
C MET A 11 -5.32 2.96 0.96
N LYS A 12 -5.64 4.23 1.27
CA LYS A 12 -5.77 4.67 2.66
C LYS A 12 -6.89 3.94 3.39
N ALA A 13 -8.08 3.91 2.79
CA ALA A 13 -9.23 3.19 3.35
C ALA A 13 -8.93 1.69 3.53
N PHE A 14 -8.23 1.08 2.57
CA PHE A 14 -7.85 -0.33 2.68
C PHE A 14 -6.88 -0.59 3.84
N LEU A 15 -5.88 0.26 4.04
CA LEU A 15 -4.96 0.13 5.17
C LEU A 15 -5.69 0.36 6.50
N GLU A 16 -6.59 1.35 6.57
CA GLU A 16 -7.44 1.60 7.75
C GLU A 16 -8.34 0.40 8.09
N ASP A 17 -8.96 -0.24 7.09
CA ASP A 17 -9.76 -1.47 7.24
C ASP A 17 -8.93 -2.64 7.79
N LYS A 18 -7.63 -2.70 7.44
CA LYS A 18 -6.67 -3.65 8.01
C LYS A 18 -6.11 -3.25 9.38
N GLY A 19 -6.58 -2.14 9.97
CA GLY A 19 -6.10 -1.62 11.24
C GLY A 19 -4.71 -0.97 11.19
N LEU A 20 -4.23 -0.62 9.99
CA LEU A 20 -2.94 0.02 9.77
C LEU A 20 -3.10 1.52 9.57
N ASN A 21 -2.22 2.33 10.15
CA ASN A 21 -2.23 3.79 9.94
C ASN A 21 -1.62 4.13 8.56
N PRO A 22 -2.41 4.62 7.58
CA PRO A 22 -1.90 4.89 6.22
C PRO A 22 -0.82 5.96 6.19
N SER A 23 -0.82 6.87 7.17
CA SER A 23 0.21 7.90 7.27
C SER A 23 1.60 7.32 7.43
N ASN A 24 1.74 6.07 7.86
CA ASN A 24 3.03 5.42 8.04
C ASN A 24 3.51 4.68 6.78
N TYR A 25 2.71 4.60 5.73
CA TYR A 25 3.01 3.78 4.56
C TYR A 25 3.14 4.58 3.26
N LEU A 26 3.89 4.00 2.32
CA LEU A 26 3.97 4.40 0.92
C LEU A 26 3.68 3.18 0.04
N VAL A 27 3.29 3.40 -1.21
CA VAL A 27 3.16 2.32 -2.20
C VAL A 27 4.53 2.04 -2.79
N GLU A 28 5.02 0.82 -2.60
CA GLU A 28 6.24 0.37 -3.26
C GLU A 28 5.94 -0.13 -4.68
N ARG A 29 4.99 -1.07 -4.80
CA ARG A 29 4.63 -1.72 -6.06
C ARG A 29 3.12 -1.87 -6.15
N LYS A 30 2.59 -1.74 -7.37
CA LYS A 30 1.19 -2.06 -7.67
C LYS A 30 1.16 -2.87 -8.96
N THR A 31 0.64 -4.09 -8.89
CA THR A 31 0.31 -4.93 -10.05
C THR A 31 -1.21 -5.06 -10.18
N SER A 32 -1.68 -5.86 -11.13
CA SER A 32 -3.12 -6.17 -11.27
C SER A 32 -3.66 -7.08 -10.17
N LYS A 33 -2.79 -7.81 -9.47
CA LYS A 33 -3.16 -8.80 -8.45
C LYS A 33 -2.71 -8.42 -7.03
N GLU A 34 -1.73 -7.54 -6.91
CA GLU A 34 -1.03 -7.30 -5.66
C GLU A 34 -0.67 -5.82 -5.49
N VAL A 35 -0.63 -5.38 -4.24
CA VAL A 35 -0.10 -4.08 -3.86
C VAL A 35 0.88 -4.24 -2.70
N GLY A 36 2.09 -3.71 -2.87
CA GLY A 36 3.11 -3.64 -1.84
C GLY A 36 3.09 -2.27 -1.16
N PHE A 37 2.97 -2.27 0.17
CA PHE A 37 3.09 -1.08 1.00
C PHE A 37 4.36 -1.15 1.84
N ILE A 38 5.18 -0.10 1.75
CA ILE A 38 6.39 0.04 2.56
C ILE A 38 6.12 0.96 3.76
N ASN A 39 6.41 0.49 4.96
CA ASN A 39 6.38 1.30 6.17
C ASN A 39 7.58 2.27 6.16
N LYS A 40 7.32 3.56 6.36
CA LYS A 40 8.34 4.61 6.31
C LYS A 40 9.33 4.55 7.46
N GLU A 41 8.92 4.04 8.61
CA GLU A 41 9.73 3.93 9.83
C GLU A 41 10.54 2.64 9.81
N THR A 42 9.88 1.48 9.69
CA THR A 42 10.55 0.17 9.79
C THR A 42 11.18 -0.30 8.48
N LYS A 43 10.88 0.37 7.36
CA LYS A 43 11.25 -0.04 5.99
C LYS A 43 10.73 -1.42 5.59
N GLN A 44 9.88 -2.05 6.39
CA GLN A 44 9.26 -3.32 6.06
C GLN A 44 8.21 -3.14 4.97
N VAL A 45 8.16 -4.11 4.07
CA VAL A 45 7.18 -4.18 2.99
C VAL A 45 6.17 -5.26 3.34
N ILE A 46 4.89 -4.91 3.21
CA ILE A 46 3.77 -5.84 3.31
C ILE A 46 3.04 -5.87 1.97
N TYR A 47 2.76 -7.08 1.49
CA TYR A 47 2.03 -7.30 0.25
C TYR A 47 0.61 -7.72 0.58
N PHE A 48 -0.36 -7.13 -0.12
CA PHE A 48 -1.74 -7.55 -0.09
C PHE A 48 -2.19 -7.92 -1.49
N GLU A 49 -2.93 -9.02 -1.59
CA GLU A 49 -3.70 -9.29 -2.79
C GLU A 49 -4.77 -8.20 -2.93
N CYS A 50 -4.87 -7.62 -4.12
CA CYS A 50 -5.90 -6.65 -4.44
C CYS A 50 -6.44 -6.90 -5.84
N ASP A 51 -7.76 -7.09 -5.95
CA ASP A 51 -8.48 -7.17 -7.22
C ASP A 51 -8.93 -5.79 -7.71
N TRP A 52 -8.19 -4.72 -7.40
CA TRP A 52 -8.52 -3.34 -7.83
C TRP A 52 -8.43 -3.11 -9.35
N GLY A 53 -8.17 -4.18 -10.12
CA GLY A 53 -8.04 -4.23 -11.57
C GLY A 53 -9.09 -5.08 -12.30
N LYS A 54 -10.14 -5.56 -11.65
CA LYS A 54 -11.37 -5.96 -12.37
C LYS A 54 -12.41 -4.86 -12.20
N VAL A 55 -12.47 -3.98 -13.20
CA VAL A 55 -13.69 -3.23 -13.54
C VAL A 55 -14.61 -4.20 -14.27
#